data_AF-A0A8W8HZX9-F1
#
_entry.id   AF-A0A8W8HZX9-F1
#
_cell.length_a   1.000
_cell.length_b   1.000
_cell.length_c   1.000
_cell.angle_alpha   90.00
_cell.angle_beta   90.00
_cell.angle_gamma   90.00
#
_symmetry.space_group_name_H-M   'P 1'
#
loop_
_entity.id
_entity.type
_entity.pdbx_description
1 polymer ?
#
loop_
_entity_poly.entity_id
_entity_poly.type
_entity_poly.pdbx_seq_one_letter_code
_entity_poly.pdbx_strand_id
1 'polypeptide(L)'
;SPDLFRGKLSSKQESRGRGEVFKLSSRNRQKFATMPTLQALFKMKREGPYVPPISVKICAISRQKEYVNADGEEKKYLILGIADTTMAAKCTLYDLTKVKDLEQGKSAMLFNTIIKADNSITITSKSRVSRIGPITVPSEIENAAQVMANPPASAEVTLKEIDKSPVKSMLSVRGQVVAEEIARTVSVRGRDVKVKSITLKDGTGKCKVSLWREFAEKEVGIGQHLKITDVVVQTYNNEKSVSTTGRTEVETVEAPSQLKLTENIMAFNMEENSLSLIIDDGEAYPAYRISLNKIATFLNCEENEIEEALINKLPMKASITVQHDEITQISL
;
A
#
# COMPACT_ATOMS: atom_id res chain seq x y z
N SER A 1 59.95 -0.01 56.43
CA SER A 1 61.23 0.70 56.28
C SER A 1 61.51 0.91 54.81
N PRO A 2 61.41 2.16 54.31
CA PRO A 2 61.76 2.54 52.95
C PRO A 2 63.13 3.23 52.92
N ASP A 3 64.04 2.75 52.09
CA ASP A 3 65.31 3.42 51.77
C ASP A 3 65.27 3.88 50.31
N LEU A 4 65.26 5.20 50.10
CA LEU A 4 66.40 5.96 49.54
C LEU A 4 65.94 7.35 49.10
N PHE A 5 66.46 8.36 49.81
CA PHE A 5 66.38 9.79 49.53
C PHE A 5 67.79 10.34 49.24
N ARG A 6 67.83 11.44 48.47
CA ARG A 6 68.90 12.46 48.24
C ARG A 6 69.42 12.46 46.80
N GLY A 7 69.53 13.58 46.10
CA GLY A 7 69.30 15.02 46.38
C GLY A 7 69.15 15.74 45.03
N LYS A 8 69.09 17.06 44.87
CA LYS A 8 69.25 18.25 45.70
C LYS A 8 68.33 19.33 45.09
N LEU A 9 67.81 20.23 45.92
CA LEU A 9 67.22 21.50 45.51
C LEU A 9 68.31 22.46 45.00
N SER A 10 68.02 23.20 43.93
CA SER A 10 68.58 24.53 43.71
C SER A 10 67.53 25.43 43.07
N SER A 11 67.16 26.45 43.82
CA SER A 11 66.29 27.57 43.45
C SER A 11 66.93 28.49 42.41
N LYS A 12 66.14 28.96 41.43
CA LYS A 12 66.25 30.31 40.85
C LYS A 12 64.93 30.69 40.17
N GLN A 13 64.23 31.67 40.75
CA GLN A 13 63.24 32.49 40.04
C GLN A 13 63.97 33.52 39.17
N GLU A 14 63.48 33.77 37.95
CA GLU A 14 62.94 35.06 37.48
C GLU A 14 62.97 35.20 35.94
N SER A 15 61.75 35.30 35.37
CA SER A 15 61.30 36.34 34.44
C SER A 15 61.73 36.38 32.95
N ARG A 16 60.68 36.58 32.13
CA ARG A 16 60.60 37.33 30.83
C ARG A 16 61.14 36.68 29.54
N GLY A 17 60.22 36.00 28.85
CA GLY A 17 59.70 36.39 27.53
C GLY A 17 60.66 36.53 26.34
N ARG A 18 60.52 35.62 25.36
CA ARG A 18 60.47 35.91 23.91
C ARG A 18 59.90 34.71 23.18
N GLY A 19 58.94 34.97 22.28
CA GLY A 19 58.13 33.96 21.62
C GLY A 19 58.94 33.08 20.67
N GLU A 20 58.85 31.77 20.88
CA GLU A 20 58.96 30.82 19.79
C GLU A 20 57.56 30.52 19.27
N VAL A 21 57.26 31.13 18.14
CA VAL A 21 56.15 30.73 17.29
C VAL A 21 56.50 29.33 16.79
N PHE A 22 55.98 28.31 17.46
CA PHE A 22 55.86 26.98 16.86
C PHE A 22 54.95 27.14 15.65
N LYS A 23 55.55 27.28 14.46
CA LYS A 23 54.88 27.04 13.18
C LYS A 23 54.43 25.58 13.19
N LEU A 24 53.25 25.31 13.74
CA LEU A 24 52.53 24.09 13.43
C LEU A 24 52.36 24.08 11.90
N SER A 25 53.05 23.13 11.28
CA SER A 25 52.95 22.89 9.85
C SER A 25 51.48 22.79 9.47
N SER A 26 51.09 23.54 8.46
CA SER A 26 49.72 23.71 7.95
C SER A 26 49.17 22.44 7.26
N ARG A 27 49.65 21.24 7.63
CA ARG A 27 49.39 19.98 6.93
C ARG A 27 48.46 18.99 7.63
N ASN A 28 47.90 19.31 8.80
CA ASN A 28 46.87 18.48 9.44
C ASN A 28 45.65 19.31 9.86
N ARG A 29 44.94 19.89 8.88
CA ARG A 29 43.48 20.03 9.02
C ARG A 29 42.93 18.61 8.87
N GLN A 30 42.39 18.04 9.95
CA GLN A 30 41.57 16.83 9.89
C GLN A 30 40.61 16.96 8.70
N LYS A 31 40.75 16.08 7.71
CA LYS A 31 39.72 15.90 6.69
C LYS A 31 38.46 15.50 7.44
N PHE A 32 37.51 16.42 7.60
CA PHE A 32 36.14 16.02 7.92
C PHE A 32 35.73 15.07 6.80
N ALA A 33 35.63 13.78 7.09
CA ALA A 33 35.11 12.83 6.12
C ALA A 33 33.73 13.34 5.69
N THR A 34 33.58 13.64 4.41
CA THR A 34 32.30 14.04 3.85
C THR A 34 31.29 12.93 4.16
N MET A 35 30.20 13.29 4.84
CA MET A 35 29.13 12.37 5.19
C MET A 35 28.64 11.66 3.91
N PRO A 36 28.37 10.34 3.98
CA PRO A 36 27.91 9.62 2.80
C PRO A 36 26.51 10.09 2.39
N THR A 37 26.26 10.06 1.09
CA THR A 37 24.91 10.21 0.52
C THR A 37 24.15 8.88 0.62
N LEU A 38 22.82 8.90 0.54
CA LEU A 38 21.96 7.71 0.50
C LEU A 38 22.38 6.77 -0.63
N GLN A 39 22.64 7.32 -1.81
CA GLN A 39 23.07 6.53 -2.96
C GLN A 39 24.42 5.85 -2.72
N ALA A 40 25.38 6.55 -2.11
CA ALA A 40 26.67 5.96 -1.75
C ALA A 40 26.49 4.90 -0.66
N LEU A 41 25.68 5.20 0.36
CA LEU A 41 25.42 4.35 1.52
C LEU A 41 24.84 2.99 1.10
N PHE A 42 23.88 2.96 0.17
CA PHE A 42 23.29 1.70 -0.30
C PHE A 42 24.24 0.85 -1.14
N LYS A 43 25.22 1.46 -1.81
CA LYS A 43 26.24 0.76 -2.62
C LYS A 43 27.44 0.26 -1.81
N MET A 44 27.61 0.69 -0.56
CA MET A 44 28.73 0.26 0.27
C MET A 44 28.68 -1.26 0.56
N LYS A 45 29.81 -1.95 0.34
CA LYS A 45 30.04 -3.30 0.89
C LYS A 45 30.18 -3.18 2.41
N ARG A 46 29.56 -4.10 3.16
CA ARG A 46 29.41 -4.00 4.63
C ARG A 46 29.85 -5.29 5.30
N GLU A 47 30.56 -5.17 6.41
CA GLU A 47 30.96 -6.29 7.28
C GLU A 47 30.14 -6.34 8.59
N GLY A 48 28.99 -5.64 8.65
CA GLY A 48 28.10 -5.60 9.81
C GLY A 48 26.78 -4.88 9.54
N PRO A 49 25.84 -4.85 10.51
CA PRO A 49 24.48 -4.34 10.29
C PRO A 49 24.37 -2.81 10.33
N TYR A 50 25.36 -2.12 10.93
CA TYR A 50 25.34 -0.67 11.12
C TYR A 50 26.10 0.05 10.03
N VAL A 51 25.58 1.21 9.67
CA VAL A 51 26.16 2.08 8.66
C VAL A 51 26.70 3.36 9.26
N PRO A 52 27.63 4.05 8.57
CA PRO A 52 28.07 5.37 8.97
C PRO A 52 26.88 6.31 9.15
N PRO A 53 26.99 7.32 10.02
CA PRO A 53 25.92 8.30 10.20
C PRO A 53 25.53 8.95 8.87
N ILE A 54 24.24 9.24 8.70
CA ILE A 54 23.72 9.86 7.48
C ILE A 54 22.80 11.03 7.81
N SER A 55 22.95 12.11 7.04
CA SER A 55 22.13 13.32 7.13
C SER A 55 21.05 13.28 6.06
N VAL A 56 19.79 13.43 6.45
CA VAL A 56 18.63 13.37 5.54
C VAL A 56 17.61 14.44 5.87
N LYS A 57 16.80 14.83 4.89
CA LYS A 57 15.54 15.53 5.07
C LYS A 57 14.42 14.52 5.34
N ILE A 58 13.53 14.83 6.29
CA ILE A 58 12.32 14.08 6.57
C ILE A 58 11.20 14.66 5.70
N CYS A 59 10.94 14.06 4.55
CA CYS A 59 9.99 14.56 3.57
C CYS A 59 8.53 14.25 3.95
N ALA A 60 8.29 13.10 4.58
CA ALA A 60 6.97 12.71 5.07
C ALA A 60 7.05 11.71 6.22
N ILE A 61 5.96 11.63 6.99
CA ILE A 61 5.74 10.68 8.09
C ILE A 61 4.39 10.00 7.84
N SER A 62 4.35 8.67 7.92
CA SER A 62 3.10 7.92 7.73
C SER A 62 2.19 8.00 8.95
N ARG A 63 0.94 7.52 8.81
CA ARG A 63 0.15 7.13 9.98
C ARG A 63 0.86 6.03 10.78
N GLN A 64 0.58 5.95 12.09
CA GLN A 64 1.07 4.83 12.91
C GLN A 64 0.51 3.52 12.37
N LYS A 65 1.39 2.52 12.29
CA LYS A 65 1.06 1.16 11.84
C LYS A 65 1.37 0.20 12.96
N GLU A 66 0.67 -0.92 12.96
CA GLU A 66 0.84 -1.97 13.96
C GLU A 66 1.57 -3.17 13.36
N TYR A 67 2.40 -3.80 14.18
CA TYR A 67 3.07 -5.04 13.86
C TYR A 67 3.19 -5.89 15.10
N VAL A 68 3.46 -7.17 14.86
CA VAL A 68 3.78 -8.14 15.89
C VAL A 68 5.29 -8.39 15.88
N ASN A 69 5.97 -8.23 17.02
CA ASN A 69 7.38 -8.59 17.15
C ASN A 69 7.56 -10.12 17.33
N ALA A 70 8.81 -10.57 17.41
CA ALA A 70 9.14 -11.99 17.57
C ALA A 70 8.61 -12.58 18.88
N ASP A 71 8.51 -11.76 19.93
CA ASP A 71 8.05 -12.14 21.27
C ASP A 71 6.53 -12.23 21.39
N GLY A 72 5.83 -11.83 20.33
CA GLY A 72 4.38 -11.88 20.32
C GLY A 72 3.69 -10.60 20.83
N GLU A 73 4.42 -9.52 21.01
CA GLU A 73 3.86 -8.24 21.43
C GLU A 73 3.36 -7.44 20.23
N GLU A 74 2.18 -6.83 20.36
CA GLU A 74 1.71 -5.81 19.45
C GLU A 74 2.48 -4.51 19.69
N LYS A 75 3.11 -4.01 18.64
CA LYS A 75 3.93 -2.80 18.67
C LYS A 75 3.54 -1.89 17.53
N LYS A 76 3.86 -0.60 17.71
CA LYS A 76 3.60 0.44 16.71
C LYS A 76 4.88 0.87 16.04
N TYR A 77 4.77 1.28 14.79
CA TYR A 77 5.88 1.81 14.01
C TYR A 77 5.38 2.87 13.01
N LEU A 78 6.31 3.64 12.48
CA LEU A 78 6.07 4.62 11.42
C LEU A 78 6.93 4.31 10.20
N ILE A 79 6.48 4.76 9.03
CA ILE A 79 7.30 4.84 7.82
C ILE A 79 7.56 6.32 7.55
N LEU A 80 8.83 6.66 7.38
CA LEU A 80 9.29 7.98 7.00
C LEU A 80 9.76 7.94 5.56
N GLY A 81 9.40 8.95 4.81
CA GLY A 81 10.00 9.27 3.52
C GLY A 81 11.18 10.16 3.79
N ILE A 82 12.40 9.65 3.58
CA ILE A 82 13.62 10.43 3.78
C ILE A 82 14.32 10.65 2.45
N ALA A 83 15.05 11.76 2.34
CA ALA A 83 15.80 12.06 1.14
C ALA A 83 17.08 12.84 1.43
N ASP A 84 18.01 12.75 0.51
CA ASP A 84 19.13 13.67 0.38
C ASP A 84 19.19 14.20 -1.06
N THR A 85 20.28 14.86 -1.43
CA THR A 85 20.46 15.39 -2.79
C THR A 85 20.56 14.33 -3.88
N THR A 86 20.75 13.05 -3.52
CA THR A 86 21.02 11.97 -4.46
C THR A 86 19.81 11.05 -4.68
N MET A 87 19.03 10.77 -3.64
CA MET A 87 17.84 9.91 -3.77
C MET A 87 16.88 10.01 -2.59
N ALA A 88 15.69 9.45 -2.79
CA ALA A 88 14.71 9.18 -1.76
C ALA A 88 14.89 7.75 -1.23
N ALA A 89 14.54 7.54 0.03
CA ALA A 89 14.53 6.22 0.65
C ALA A 89 13.38 6.08 1.65
N LYS A 90 12.89 4.85 1.78
CA LYS A 90 11.96 4.44 2.84
C LYS A 90 12.74 4.25 4.14
N CYS A 91 12.26 4.82 5.23
CA CYS A 91 12.83 4.63 6.57
C CYS A 91 11.77 4.10 7.54
N THR A 92 11.99 2.93 8.14
CA THR A 92 11.07 2.34 9.13
C THR A 92 11.51 2.75 10.54
N LEU A 93 10.63 3.41 11.28
CA LEU A 93 10.87 3.84 12.66
C LEU A 93 10.10 2.95 13.63
N TYR A 94 10.81 2.03 14.30
CA TYR A 94 10.22 1.17 15.33
C TYR A 94 10.20 1.83 16.72
N ASP A 95 11.20 2.64 17.03
CA ASP A 95 11.27 3.34 18.32
C ASP A 95 10.61 4.72 18.23
N LEU A 96 9.32 4.77 18.56
CA LEU A 96 8.50 5.98 18.47
C LEU A 96 8.93 7.10 19.43
N THR A 97 9.76 6.81 20.45
CA THR A 97 10.28 7.86 21.35
C THR A 97 11.14 8.90 20.64
N LYS A 98 11.63 8.56 19.43
CA LYS A 98 12.48 9.39 18.59
C LYS A 98 11.72 10.29 17.62
N VAL A 99 10.39 10.15 17.51
CA VAL A 99 9.55 10.97 16.62
C VAL A 99 9.69 12.45 16.93
N LYS A 100 9.86 12.81 18.21
CA LYS A 100 10.07 14.18 18.66
C LYS A 100 11.26 14.88 17.99
N ASP A 101 12.23 14.14 17.44
CA ASP A 101 13.41 14.69 16.78
C ASP A 101 13.37 14.53 15.25
N LEU A 102 12.25 14.03 14.72
CA LEU A 102 12.02 13.70 13.32
C LEU A 102 10.76 14.43 12.85
N GLU A 103 10.87 15.74 12.63
CA GLU A 103 9.77 16.60 12.17
C GLU A 103 9.72 16.64 10.63
N GLN A 104 8.52 16.57 10.06
CA GLN A 104 8.32 16.70 8.62
C GLN A 104 8.84 18.06 8.10
N GLY A 105 9.52 18.04 6.96
CA GLY A 105 10.17 19.19 6.34
C GLY A 105 11.53 19.57 6.96
N LYS A 106 11.90 19.00 8.11
CA LYS A 106 13.18 19.25 8.79
C LYS A 106 14.22 18.19 8.42
N SER A 107 15.45 18.43 8.83
CA SER A 107 16.58 17.53 8.59
C SER A 107 17.08 16.91 9.89
N ALA A 108 17.48 15.65 9.79
CA ALA A 108 18.00 14.88 10.90
C ALA A 108 19.22 14.06 10.46
N MET A 109 20.13 13.87 11.40
CA MET A 109 21.26 12.96 11.30
C MET A 109 20.90 11.66 12.02
N LEU A 110 21.03 10.54 11.31
CA LEU A 110 20.69 9.21 11.77
C LEU A 110 21.96 8.42 12.06
N PHE A 111 22.02 7.77 13.23
CA PHE A 111 23.15 6.97 13.69
C PHE A 111 22.71 5.53 13.97
N ASN A 112 23.62 4.58 13.76
CA ASN A 112 23.40 3.15 14.05
C ASN A 112 22.07 2.65 13.46
N THR A 113 21.78 3.03 12.23
CA THR A 113 20.61 2.54 11.50
C THR A 113 20.94 1.22 10.82
N ILE A 114 19.91 0.43 10.55
CA ILE A 114 20.02 -0.82 9.81
C ILE A 114 19.59 -0.56 8.38
N ILE A 115 20.37 -1.02 7.41
CA ILE A 115 19.99 -0.97 5.99
C ILE A 115 19.59 -2.35 5.50
N LYS A 116 18.40 -2.43 4.90
CA LYS A 116 17.85 -3.65 4.31
C LYS A 116 18.24 -3.80 2.84
N ALA A 117 18.04 -5.00 2.30
CA ALA A 117 18.35 -5.33 0.90
C ALA A 117 17.45 -4.57 -0.10
N ASP A 118 16.28 -4.09 0.32
CA ASP A 118 15.36 -3.29 -0.49
C ASP A 118 15.70 -1.78 -0.49
N ASN A 119 16.95 -1.42 -0.16
CA ASN A 119 17.43 -0.04 -0.02
C ASN A 119 16.56 0.79 0.94
N SER A 120 16.08 0.18 2.02
CA SER A 120 15.39 0.88 3.09
C SER A 120 16.23 0.97 4.36
N ILE A 121 16.01 2.05 5.12
CA ILE A 121 16.65 2.32 6.40
C ILE A 121 15.71 1.92 7.53
N THR A 122 16.23 1.46 8.65
CA THR A 122 15.46 1.13 9.85
C THR A 122 16.09 1.76 11.08
N ILE A 123 15.27 2.48 11.85
CA ILE A 123 15.60 3.10 13.13
C ILE A 123 15.01 2.24 14.24
N THR A 124 15.87 1.79 15.14
CA THR A 124 15.52 0.91 16.28
C THR A 124 15.86 1.61 17.60
N SER A 125 15.69 0.91 18.73
CA SER A 125 16.12 1.39 20.05
C SER A 125 17.62 1.71 20.13
N LYS A 126 18.46 0.98 19.37
CA LYS A 126 19.92 1.18 19.31
C LYS A 126 20.35 2.34 18.41
N SER A 127 19.43 2.84 17.59
CA SER A 127 19.68 3.98 16.72
C SER A 127 19.65 5.28 17.54
N ARG A 128 20.37 6.30 17.08
CA ARG A 128 20.25 7.66 17.61
C ARG A 128 19.84 8.59 16.48
N VAL A 129 19.05 9.58 16.80
CA VAL A 129 18.65 10.65 15.87
C VAL A 129 19.05 11.98 16.47
N SER A 130 19.40 12.95 15.63
CA SER A 130 19.75 14.29 16.07
C SER A 130 19.32 15.31 15.03
N ARG A 131 18.69 16.40 15.48
CA ARG A 131 18.28 17.51 14.61
C ARG A 131 19.53 18.19 14.03
N ILE A 132 19.45 18.59 12.77
CA ILE A 132 20.51 19.32 12.08
C ILE A 132 19.93 20.49 11.28
N GLY A 133 20.80 21.35 10.74
CA GLY A 133 20.41 22.39 9.79
C GLY A 133 19.75 21.82 8.53
N PRO A 134 18.97 22.63 7.80
CA PRO A 134 18.19 22.18 6.66
C PRO A 134 19.07 21.66 5.51
N ILE A 135 18.67 20.54 4.93
CA ILE A 135 19.23 19.99 3.69
C ILE A 135 18.29 20.34 2.55
N THR A 136 18.82 21.01 1.52
CA THR A 136 18.09 21.28 0.29
C THR A 136 18.06 20.02 -0.56
N VAL A 137 16.84 19.53 -0.86
CA VAL A 137 16.59 18.34 -1.67
C VAL A 137 15.77 18.79 -2.90
N PRO A 138 16.09 18.32 -4.12
CA PRO A 138 15.27 18.58 -5.30
C PRO A 138 13.81 18.12 -5.11
N SER A 139 12.85 18.90 -5.62
CA SER A 139 11.42 18.64 -5.45
C SER A 139 11.00 17.26 -5.94
N GLU A 140 11.61 16.76 -7.01
CA GLU A 140 11.32 15.43 -7.57
C GLU A 140 11.67 14.32 -6.58
N ILE A 141 12.81 14.45 -5.89
CA ILE A 141 13.28 13.49 -4.89
C ILE A 141 12.43 13.59 -3.61
N GLU A 142 12.08 14.81 -3.21
CA GLU A 142 11.19 15.04 -2.07
C GLU A 142 9.81 14.43 -2.29
N ASN A 143 9.22 14.63 -3.48
CA ASN A 143 7.95 14.00 -3.87
C ASN A 143 8.05 12.47 -3.87
N ALA A 144 9.14 11.91 -4.40
CA ALA A 144 9.37 10.46 -4.36
C ALA A 144 9.43 9.93 -2.91
N ALA A 145 10.09 10.64 -2.00
CA ALA A 145 10.14 10.28 -0.59
C ALA A 145 8.76 10.38 0.08
N GLN A 146 7.97 11.41 -0.23
CA GLN A 146 6.59 11.53 0.27
C GLN A 146 5.73 10.31 -0.12
N VAL A 147 5.81 9.89 -1.38
CA VAL A 147 5.12 8.69 -1.89
C VAL A 147 5.60 7.40 -1.19
N MET A 148 6.88 7.30 -0.83
CA MET A 148 7.39 6.13 -0.09
C MET A 148 6.79 6.02 1.33
N ALA A 149 6.52 7.14 2.00
CA ALA A 149 5.90 7.16 3.33
C ALA A 149 4.39 6.90 3.25
N ASN A 150 3.75 7.60 2.31
CA ASN A 150 2.31 7.65 2.10
C ASN A 150 2.03 7.34 0.63
N PRO A 151 2.03 6.04 0.24
CA PRO A 151 1.75 5.67 -1.13
C PRO A 151 0.32 6.09 -1.47
N PRO A 152 0.07 6.54 -2.72
CA PRO A 152 -1.29 6.83 -3.17
C PRO A 152 -2.19 5.60 -3.02
N ALA A 153 -3.49 5.86 -2.93
CA ALA A 153 -4.49 4.80 -2.92
C ALA A 153 -4.32 3.91 -4.16
N SER A 154 -4.43 2.60 -3.96
CA SER A 154 -4.34 1.65 -5.08
C SER A 154 -5.53 1.83 -6.03
N ALA A 155 -5.28 1.71 -7.33
CA ALA A 155 -6.31 1.87 -8.35
C ALA A 155 -7.50 0.93 -8.12
N GLU A 156 -8.72 1.43 -8.30
CA GLU A 156 -9.94 0.63 -8.28
C GLU A 156 -10.05 -0.12 -9.61
N VAL A 157 -10.24 -1.43 -9.55
CA VAL A 157 -10.41 -2.31 -10.72
C VAL A 157 -11.71 -3.09 -10.61
N THR A 158 -12.19 -3.57 -11.75
CA THR A 158 -13.32 -4.50 -11.79
C THR A 158 -12.93 -5.87 -11.25
N LEU A 159 -13.88 -6.65 -10.73
CA LEU A 159 -13.57 -7.95 -10.14
C LEU A 159 -12.95 -8.93 -11.15
N LYS A 160 -13.34 -8.85 -12.43
CA LYS A 160 -12.76 -9.67 -13.51
C LYS A 160 -11.30 -9.33 -13.83
N GLU A 161 -10.87 -8.09 -13.62
CA GLU A 161 -9.49 -7.67 -13.90
C GLU A 161 -8.49 -8.22 -12.87
N ILE A 162 -8.96 -8.73 -11.74
CA ILE A 162 -8.13 -9.38 -10.72
C ILE A 162 -7.44 -10.63 -11.30
N ASP A 163 -8.14 -11.39 -12.15
CA ASP A 163 -7.59 -12.57 -12.83
C ASP A 163 -6.39 -12.23 -13.73
N LYS A 164 -6.32 -10.99 -14.22
CA LYS A 164 -5.21 -10.49 -15.05
C LYS A 164 -4.15 -9.75 -14.23
N SER A 165 -4.44 -9.42 -12.97
CA SER A 165 -3.57 -8.63 -12.11
C SER A 165 -2.38 -9.43 -11.57
N PRO A 166 -1.16 -8.87 -11.50
CA PRO A 166 0.00 -9.58 -10.96
C PRO A 166 -0.18 -10.00 -9.49
N VAL A 167 0.27 -11.20 -9.12
CA VAL A 167 0.25 -11.63 -7.71
C VAL A 167 1.15 -10.69 -6.88
N LYS A 168 0.72 -10.38 -5.65
CA LYS A 168 1.33 -9.38 -4.75
C LYS A 168 1.18 -7.92 -5.18
N SER A 169 0.48 -7.63 -6.29
CA SER A 169 0.08 -6.25 -6.57
C SER A 169 -1.00 -5.80 -5.57
N MET A 170 -1.10 -4.49 -5.38
CA MET A 170 -2.16 -3.88 -4.58
C MET A 170 -3.14 -3.15 -5.48
N LEU A 171 -4.42 -3.31 -5.19
CA LEU A 171 -5.55 -2.74 -5.92
C LEU A 171 -6.70 -2.45 -4.96
N SER A 172 -7.71 -1.74 -5.42
CA SER A 172 -8.97 -1.53 -4.70
C SER A 172 -10.10 -2.20 -5.47
N VAL A 173 -11.12 -2.69 -4.76
CA VAL A 173 -12.26 -3.38 -5.36
C VAL A 173 -13.57 -2.83 -4.83
N ARG A 174 -14.62 -2.94 -5.64
CA ARG A 174 -16.00 -2.65 -5.24
C ARG A 174 -16.90 -3.78 -5.70
N GLY A 175 -17.88 -4.14 -4.89
CA GLY A 175 -18.91 -5.10 -5.28
C GLY A 175 -19.95 -5.33 -4.20
N GLN A 176 -21.00 -6.05 -4.57
CA GLN A 176 -22.02 -6.55 -3.65
C GLN A 176 -21.52 -7.82 -2.98
N VAL A 177 -21.72 -7.95 -1.66
CA VAL A 177 -21.48 -9.19 -0.93
C VAL A 177 -22.54 -10.22 -1.34
N VAL A 178 -22.13 -11.30 -1.99
CA VAL A 178 -23.02 -12.40 -2.40
C VAL A 178 -22.84 -13.66 -1.57
N ALA A 179 -21.72 -13.78 -0.86
CA ALA A 179 -21.49 -14.84 0.12
C ALA A 179 -20.66 -14.32 1.28
N GLU A 180 -20.95 -14.82 2.47
CA GLU A 180 -20.18 -14.59 3.70
C GLU A 180 -19.91 -15.94 4.37
N GLU A 181 -18.66 -16.20 4.70
CA GLU A 181 -18.26 -17.36 5.50
C GLU A 181 -18.15 -16.98 6.98
N ILE A 182 -18.36 -17.94 7.87
CA ILE A 182 -18.18 -17.73 9.32
C ILE A 182 -16.70 -17.43 9.60
N ALA A 183 -16.44 -16.42 10.44
CA ALA A 183 -15.09 -16.11 10.89
C ALA A 183 -14.47 -17.34 11.58
N ARG A 184 -13.26 -17.70 11.16
CA ARG A 184 -12.50 -18.83 11.72
C ARG A 184 -11.18 -18.35 12.29
N THR A 185 -10.64 -19.13 13.20
CA THR A 185 -9.31 -18.89 13.79
C THR A 185 -8.27 -19.73 13.05
N VAL A 186 -7.17 -19.10 12.65
CA VAL A 186 -6.02 -19.78 12.05
C VAL A 186 -4.74 -19.43 12.80
N SER A 187 -3.82 -20.39 12.92
CA SER A 187 -2.52 -20.13 13.53
C SER A 187 -1.56 -19.49 12.53
N VAL A 188 -1.18 -18.23 12.77
CA VAL A 188 -0.17 -17.50 11.98
C VAL A 188 1.04 -17.26 12.87
N ARG A 189 2.15 -17.92 12.55
CA ARG A 189 3.39 -17.85 13.35
C ARG A 189 3.16 -18.22 14.82
N GLY A 190 2.36 -19.26 15.07
CA GLY A 190 2.07 -19.78 16.41
C GLY A 190 1.01 -18.98 17.18
N ARG A 191 0.27 -18.08 16.52
CA ARG A 191 -0.71 -17.20 17.17
C ARG A 191 -2.05 -17.30 16.48
N ASP A 192 -3.10 -17.36 17.28
CA ASP A 192 -4.47 -17.44 16.81
C ASP A 192 -4.88 -16.09 16.22
N VAL A 193 -5.20 -16.10 14.93
CA VAL A 193 -5.64 -14.93 14.19
C VAL A 193 -6.97 -15.23 13.52
N LYS A 194 -7.94 -14.33 13.69
CA LYS A 194 -9.23 -14.45 13.02
C LYS A 194 -9.11 -14.09 11.54
N VAL A 195 -9.78 -14.87 10.72
CA VAL A 195 -9.96 -14.62 9.28
C VAL A 195 -11.41 -14.91 8.91
N LYS A 196 -12.00 -14.02 8.12
CA LYS A 196 -13.34 -14.18 7.53
C LYS A 196 -13.21 -14.03 6.02
N SER A 197 -13.93 -14.85 5.27
CA SER A 197 -13.98 -14.72 3.82
C SER A 197 -15.36 -14.23 3.38
N ILE A 198 -15.36 -13.30 2.42
CA ILE A 198 -16.56 -12.87 1.72
C ILE A 198 -16.34 -13.01 0.22
N THR A 199 -17.42 -13.17 -0.54
CA THR A 199 -17.39 -13.10 -2.01
C THR A 199 -18.07 -11.83 -2.45
N LEU A 200 -17.34 -10.98 -3.16
CA LEU A 200 -17.90 -9.83 -3.85
C LEU A 200 -18.32 -10.24 -5.27
N LYS A 201 -19.42 -9.66 -5.75
CA LYS A 201 -19.87 -9.71 -7.14
C LYS A 201 -20.03 -8.29 -7.66
N ASP A 202 -19.60 -8.06 -8.90
CA ASP A 202 -19.91 -6.86 -9.67
C ASP A 202 -20.46 -7.28 -11.04
N GLY A 203 -20.67 -6.32 -11.94
CA GLY A 203 -21.14 -6.60 -13.29
C GLY A 203 -20.15 -7.34 -14.21
N THR A 204 -18.94 -7.60 -13.74
CA THR A 204 -17.86 -8.22 -14.53
C THR A 204 -17.50 -9.62 -14.07
N GLY A 205 -17.77 -9.95 -12.80
CA GLY A 205 -17.47 -11.24 -12.21
C GLY A 205 -17.56 -11.25 -10.70
N LYS A 206 -16.82 -12.18 -10.10
CA LYS A 206 -16.77 -12.39 -8.64
C LYS A 206 -15.34 -12.48 -8.15
N CYS A 207 -15.12 -12.13 -6.89
CA CYS A 207 -13.83 -12.32 -6.25
C CYS A 207 -13.98 -12.64 -4.76
N LYS A 208 -13.23 -13.62 -4.28
CA LYS A 208 -13.10 -13.92 -2.85
C LYS A 208 -12.17 -12.92 -2.19
N VAL A 209 -12.61 -12.35 -1.06
CA VAL A 209 -11.85 -11.42 -0.23
C VAL A 209 -11.58 -12.05 1.13
N SER A 210 -10.31 -12.09 1.55
CA SER A 210 -9.91 -12.52 2.89
C SER A 210 -9.73 -11.33 3.83
N LEU A 211 -10.65 -11.21 4.79
CA LEU A 211 -10.66 -10.21 5.86
C LEU A 211 -9.90 -10.77 7.06
N TRP A 212 -8.83 -10.12 7.49
CA TRP A 212 -7.98 -10.56 8.59
C TRP A 212 -8.16 -9.67 9.82
N ARG A 213 -7.94 -10.24 11.01
CA ARG A 213 -7.90 -9.51 12.29
C ARG A 213 -9.18 -8.68 12.53
N GLU A 214 -9.07 -7.37 12.72
CA GLU A 214 -10.18 -6.45 12.95
C GLU A 214 -11.22 -6.50 11.81
N PHE A 215 -10.79 -6.73 10.58
CA PHE A 215 -11.70 -6.84 9.44
C PHE A 215 -12.50 -8.14 9.47
N ALA A 216 -12.00 -9.20 10.10
CA ALA A 216 -12.72 -10.46 10.23
C ALA A 216 -13.94 -10.34 11.15
N GLU A 217 -13.89 -9.40 12.10
CA GLU A 217 -14.95 -9.13 13.08
C GLU A 217 -15.94 -8.07 12.59
N LYS A 218 -15.64 -7.38 11.48
CA LYS A 218 -16.53 -6.36 10.91
C LYS A 218 -17.85 -7.00 10.49
N GLU A 219 -18.96 -6.40 10.90
CA GLU A 219 -20.30 -6.77 10.43
C GLU A 219 -20.41 -6.40 8.94
N VAL A 220 -20.52 -7.43 8.11
CA VAL A 220 -20.79 -7.34 6.68
C VAL A 220 -21.93 -8.31 6.41
N GLY A 221 -22.87 -7.93 5.56
CA GLY A 221 -24.05 -8.75 5.28
C GLY A 221 -24.22 -9.00 3.78
N ILE A 222 -24.80 -10.14 3.43
CA ILE A 222 -25.20 -10.43 2.04
C ILE A 222 -26.12 -9.30 1.55
N GLY A 223 -25.87 -8.84 0.34
CA GLY A 223 -26.58 -7.73 -0.30
C GLY A 223 -25.94 -6.35 -0.09
N GLN A 224 -25.07 -6.18 0.91
CA GLN A 224 -24.35 -4.93 1.12
C GLN A 224 -23.34 -4.67 0.00
N HIS A 225 -23.18 -3.41 -0.39
CA HIS A 225 -22.16 -3.00 -1.34
C HIS A 225 -20.96 -2.44 -0.59
N LEU A 226 -19.78 -2.98 -0.88
CA LEU A 226 -18.55 -2.60 -0.20
C LEU A 226 -17.56 -2.04 -1.20
N LYS A 227 -16.83 -1.01 -0.77
CA LYS A 227 -15.55 -0.60 -1.35
C LYS A 227 -14.44 -1.03 -0.40
N ILE A 228 -13.47 -1.78 -0.91
CA ILE A 228 -12.33 -2.28 -0.13
C ILE A 228 -11.04 -1.82 -0.80
N THR A 229 -10.30 -0.97 -0.11
CA THR A 229 -9.09 -0.35 -0.65
C THR A 229 -7.84 -1.14 -0.29
N ASP A 230 -6.80 -0.98 -1.10
CA ASP A 230 -5.44 -1.45 -0.79
C ASP A 230 -5.38 -2.94 -0.39
N VAL A 231 -6.14 -3.78 -1.09
CA VAL A 231 -6.07 -5.23 -0.96
C VAL A 231 -4.93 -5.78 -1.81
N VAL A 232 -4.36 -6.90 -1.39
CA VAL A 232 -3.26 -7.57 -2.11
C VAL A 232 -3.79 -8.76 -2.88
N VAL A 233 -3.39 -8.88 -4.14
CA VAL A 233 -3.70 -10.06 -4.97
C VAL A 233 -2.92 -11.27 -4.47
N GLN A 234 -3.63 -12.36 -4.23
CA GLN A 234 -3.10 -13.65 -3.83
C GLN A 234 -3.57 -14.72 -4.81
N THR A 235 -2.87 -15.86 -4.81
CA THR A 235 -3.33 -17.02 -5.57
C THR A 235 -3.21 -18.27 -4.72
N TYR A 236 -4.22 -19.13 -4.84
CA TYR A 236 -4.26 -20.44 -4.21
C TYR A 236 -4.94 -21.39 -5.18
N ASN A 237 -4.35 -22.57 -5.42
CA ASN A 237 -4.85 -23.55 -6.39
C ASN A 237 -5.20 -22.93 -7.76
N ASN A 238 -4.36 -22.02 -8.27
CA ASN A 238 -4.54 -21.27 -9.52
C ASN A 238 -5.77 -20.33 -9.57
N GLU A 239 -6.48 -20.16 -8.46
CA GLU A 239 -7.55 -19.16 -8.34
C GLU A 239 -6.99 -17.88 -7.73
N LYS A 240 -7.35 -16.71 -8.29
CA LYS A 240 -6.96 -15.42 -7.72
C LYS A 240 -8.02 -14.93 -6.75
N SER A 241 -7.54 -14.43 -5.62
CA SER A 241 -8.34 -13.79 -4.59
C SER A 241 -7.60 -12.57 -4.09
N VAL A 242 -8.26 -11.78 -3.26
CA VAL A 242 -7.64 -10.62 -2.62
C VAL A 242 -7.67 -10.73 -1.12
N SER A 243 -6.67 -10.15 -0.46
CA SER A 243 -6.55 -10.16 1.00
C SER A 243 -6.36 -8.75 1.52
N THR A 244 -6.99 -8.46 2.64
CA THR A 244 -6.77 -7.22 3.38
C THR A 244 -5.31 -7.07 3.79
N THR A 245 -4.87 -5.82 3.90
CA THR A 245 -3.51 -5.42 4.31
C THR A 245 -3.57 -4.39 5.44
N GLY A 246 -2.43 -4.01 6.03
CA GLY A 246 -2.39 -2.91 7.01
C GLY A 246 -2.68 -1.52 6.42
N ARG A 247 -2.91 -1.40 5.10
CA ARG A 247 -3.40 -0.17 4.47
C ARG A 247 -4.90 -0.20 4.18
N THR A 248 -5.53 -1.37 4.25
CA THR A 248 -6.91 -1.55 3.83
C THR A 248 -7.88 -0.69 4.64
N GLU A 249 -8.85 -0.14 3.93
CA GLU A 249 -10.07 0.43 4.49
C GLU A 249 -11.25 -0.29 3.84
N VAL A 250 -12.26 -0.60 4.65
CA VAL A 250 -13.50 -1.25 4.21
C VAL A 250 -14.62 -0.25 4.45
N GLU A 251 -15.33 0.15 3.41
CA GLU A 251 -16.43 1.11 3.47
C GLU A 251 -17.70 0.51 2.87
N THR A 252 -18.84 0.72 3.53
CA THR A 252 -20.15 0.41 2.94
C THR A 252 -20.53 1.57 2.03
N VAL A 253 -20.84 1.26 0.77
CA VAL A 253 -21.20 2.23 -0.24
C VAL A 253 -22.61 1.96 -0.75
N GLU A 254 -23.22 2.95 -1.38
CA GLU A 254 -24.51 2.76 -2.06
C GLU A 254 -24.36 1.80 -3.24
N ALA A 255 -25.44 1.07 -3.52
CA ALA A 255 -25.54 0.26 -4.73
C ALA A 255 -25.36 1.15 -5.97
N PRO A 256 -24.68 0.67 -7.02
CA PRO A 256 -24.55 1.44 -8.25
C PRO A 256 -25.93 1.71 -8.83
N SER A 257 -26.18 2.95 -9.25
CA SER A 257 -27.43 3.36 -9.89
C SER A 257 -27.64 2.70 -11.26
N GLN A 258 -26.55 2.23 -11.88
CA GLN A 258 -26.54 1.53 -13.15
C GLN A 258 -25.56 0.37 -13.11
N LEU A 259 -25.98 -0.78 -13.62
CA LEU A 259 -25.18 -1.99 -13.76
C LEU A 259 -24.79 -2.15 -15.23
N LYS A 260 -23.49 -2.24 -15.50
CA LYS A 260 -22.98 -2.52 -16.85
C LYS A 260 -22.50 -3.96 -16.92
N LEU A 261 -23.04 -4.73 -17.86
CA LEU A 261 -22.77 -6.15 -18.05
C LEU A 261 -22.34 -6.39 -19.50
N THR A 262 -21.46 -7.35 -19.72
CA THR A 262 -21.15 -7.85 -21.08
C THR A 262 -21.27 -9.37 -21.06
N GLU A 263 -22.48 -9.86 -21.27
CA GLU A 263 -22.86 -11.26 -21.07
C GLU A 263 -23.68 -11.81 -22.24
N ASN A 264 -23.95 -13.11 -22.22
CA ASN A 264 -24.83 -13.73 -23.21
C ASN A 264 -26.29 -13.50 -22.83
N ILE A 265 -27.07 -12.97 -23.76
CA ILE A 265 -28.53 -13.05 -23.73
C ILE A 265 -28.88 -14.46 -24.21
N MET A 266 -29.58 -15.22 -23.36
CA MET A 266 -29.87 -16.63 -23.59
C MET A 266 -31.28 -16.87 -24.10
N ALA A 267 -32.23 -16.10 -23.57
CA ALA A 267 -33.65 -16.26 -23.85
C ALA A 267 -34.36 -14.92 -23.68
N PHE A 268 -35.63 -14.89 -24.08
CA PHE A 268 -36.51 -13.75 -23.90
C PHE A 268 -37.91 -14.23 -23.51
N ASN A 269 -38.63 -13.41 -22.76
CA ASN A 269 -40.07 -13.57 -22.55
C ASN A 269 -40.78 -12.37 -23.16
N MET A 270 -41.77 -12.63 -24.01
CA MET A 270 -42.57 -11.62 -24.68
C MET A 270 -44.03 -11.78 -24.28
N GLU A 271 -44.63 -10.69 -23.80
CA GLU A 271 -46.07 -10.55 -23.55
C GLU A 271 -46.60 -9.38 -24.40
N GLU A 272 -47.93 -9.16 -24.43
CA GLU A 272 -48.61 -8.21 -25.34
C GLU A 272 -47.94 -6.83 -25.46
N ASN A 273 -47.30 -6.34 -24.39
CA ASN A 273 -46.60 -5.06 -24.41
C ASN A 273 -45.33 -5.04 -23.54
N SER A 274 -44.77 -6.21 -23.25
CA SER A 274 -43.58 -6.32 -22.41
C SER A 274 -42.59 -7.32 -22.99
N LEU A 275 -41.30 -6.97 -22.94
CA LEU A 275 -40.21 -7.85 -23.33
C LEU A 275 -39.19 -7.86 -22.21
N SER A 276 -38.76 -9.05 -21.81
CA SER A 276 -37.63 -9.24 -20.92
C SER A 276 -36.59 -10.17 -21.54
N LEU A 277 -35.32 -9.86 -21.30
CA LEU A 277 -34.18 -10.64 -21.77
C LEU A 277 -33.54 -11.35 -20.58
N ILE A 278 -33.30 -12.65 -20.73
CA ILE A 278 -32.67 -13.51 -19.73
C ILE A 278 -31.17 -13.56 -20.01
N ILE A 279 -30.37 -13.10 -19.05
CA ILE A 279 -28.92 -12.97 -19.18
C ILE A 279 -28.21 -14.11 -18.46
N ASP A 280 -27.22 -14.74 -19.08
CA ASP A 280 -26.33 -15.68 -18.40
C ASP A 280 -25.34 -14.92 -17.52
N ASP A 281 -25.67 -14.79 -16.24
CA ASP A 281 -24.77 -14.23 -15.22
C ASP A 281 -23.98 -15.33 -14.46
N GLY A 282 -24.07 -16.58 -14.95
CA GLY A 282 -23.42 -17.76 -14.39
C GLY A 282 -24.13 -18.42 -13.20
N GLU A 283 -25.24 -17.87 -12.70
CA GLU A 283 -25.96 -18.45 -11.55
C GLU A 283 -27.48 -18.37 -11.64
N ALA A 284 -28.03 -17.16 -11.73
CA ALA A 284 -29.44 -16.91 -11.46
C ALA A 284 -30.27 -16.66 -12.73
N TYR A 285 -29.60 -16.48 -13.87
CA TYR A 285 -30.24 -16.14 -15.15
C TYR A 285 -31.24 -14.98 -15.01
N PRO A 286 -30.81 -13.79 -14.53
CA PRO A 286 -31.72 -12.69 -14.28
C PRO A 286 -32.43 -12.23 -15.56
N ALA A 287 -33.71 -11.88 -15.43
CA ALA A 287 -34.51 -11.29 -16.49
C ALA A 287 -34.58 -9.77 -16.33
N TYR A 288 -34.21 -9.03 -17.38
CA TYR A 288 -34.29 -7.57 -17.40
C TYR A 288 -35.27 -7.10 -18.48
N ARG A 289 -36.11 -6.13 -18.13
CA ARG A 289 -37.07 -5.53 -19.07
C ARG A 289 -36.35 -4.67 -20.10
N ILE A 290 -36.85 -4.63 -21.33
CA ILE A 290 -36.36 -3.71 -22.36
C ILE A 290 -37.53 -3.20 -23.19
N SER A 291 -37.51 -1.93 -23.59
CA SER A 291 -38.55 -1.39 -24.46
C SER A 291 -38.42 -1.93 -25.88
N LEU A 292 -39.56 -2.15 -26.55
CA LEU A 292 -39.63 -2.68 -27.92
C LEU A 292 -38.81 -1.84 -28.91
N ASN A 293 -38.91 -0.52 -28.82
CA ASN A 293 -38.14 0.40 -29.66
C ASN A 293 -36.60 0.21 -29.51
N LYS A 294 -36.10 0.05 -28.27
CA LYS A 294 -34.66 -0.12 -28.02
C LYS A 294 -34.15 -1.44 -28.60
N ILE A 295 -34.90 -2.53 -28.42
CA ILE A 295 -34.49 -3.83 -28.94
C ILE A 295 -34.63 -3.89 -30.47
N ALA A 296 -35.67 -3.30 -31.06
CA ALA A 296 -35.86 -3.20 -32.51
C ALA A 296 -34.68 -2.46 -33.16
N THR A 297 -34.29 -1.33 -32.56
CA THR A 297 -33.11 -0.56 -32.99
C THR A 297 -31.83 -1.40 -32.92
N PHE A 298 -31.63 -2.15 -31.83
CA PHE A 298 -30.46 -3.00 -31.65
C PHE A 298 -30.42 -4.17 -32.65
N LEU A 299 -31.56 -4.79 -32.91
CA LEU A 299 -31.70 -5.91 -33.85
C LEU A 299 -31.70 -5.46 -35.31
N ASN A 300 -31.94 -4.16 -35.54
CA ASN A 300 -32.16 -3.54 -36.85
C ASN A 300 -33.32 -4.21 -37.59
N CYS A 301 -34.49 -4.24 -36.95
CA CYS A 301 -35.75 -4.78 -37.46
C CYS A 301 -36.94 -3.93 -37.03
N GLU A 302 -38.12 -4.16 -37.61
CA GLU A 302 -39.37 -3.54 -37.18
C GLU A 302 -39.92 -4.20 -35.90
N GLU A 303 -40.84 -3.54 -35.17
CA GLU A 303 -41.36 -4.05 -33.89
C GLU A 303 -42.08 -5.41 -34.02
N ASN A 304 -42.77 -5.64 -35.14
CA ASN A 304 -43.45 -6.91 -35.43
C ASN A 304 -42.51 -8.06 -35.81
N GLU A 305 -41.22 -7.78 -36.03
CA GLU A 305 -40.19 -8.76 -36.41
C GLU A 305 -39.28 -9.13 -35.23
N ILE A 306 -39.44 -8.47 -34.07
CA ILE A 306 -38.57 -8.65 -32.89
C ILE A 306 -38.49 -10.13 -32.47
N GLU A 307 -39.62 -10.82 -32.39
CA GLU A 307 -39.68 -12.21 -31.93
C GLU A 307 -38.85 -13.14 -32.84
N GLU A 308 -39.06 -13.07 -34.15
CA GLU A 308 -38.33 -13.87 -35.13
C GLU A 308 -36.83 -13.51 -35.14
N ALA A 309 -36.50 -12.21 -35.04
CA ALA A 309 -35.12 -11.75 -34.97
C ALA A 309 -34.38 -12.25 -33.73
N LEU A 310 -35.04 -12.28 -32.56
CA LEU A 310 -34.47 -12.82 -31.32
C LEU A 310 -34.27 -14.32 -31.41
N ILE A 311 -35.27 -15.09 -31.87
CA ILE A 311 -35.18 -16.54 -32.04
C ILE A 311 -33.97 -16.93 -32.91
N ASN A 312 -33.72 -16.16 -33.98
CA ASN A 312 -32.64 -16.46 -34.92
C ASN A 312 -31.24 -16.03 -34.43
N LYS A 313 -31.15 -15.06 -33.50
CA LYS A 313 -29.86 -14.52 -33.03
C LYS A 313 -29.43 -15.10 -31.68
N LEU A 314 -30.35 -15.62 -30.86
CA LEU A 314 -30.03 -16.12 -29.53
C LEU A 314 -29.40 -17.54 -29.57
N PRO A 315 -28.45 -17.85 -28.67
CA PRO A 315 -27.86 -16.96 -27.68
C PRO A 315 -26.88 -15.96 -28.33
N MET A 316 -26.86 -14.72 -27.83
CA MET A 316 -25.97 -13.68 -28.35
C MET A 316 -25.26 -12.92 -27.24
N LYS A 317 -24.00 -12.55 -27.47
CA LYS A 317 -23.26 -11.71 -26.55
C LYS A 317 -23.60 -10.25 -26.76
N ALA A 318 -23.88 -9.52 -25.69
CA ALA A 318 -24.18 -8.09 -25.73
C ALA A 318 -23.64 -7.35 -24.49
N SER A 319 -23.30 -6.09 -24.68
CA SER A 319 -23.06 -5.15 -23.58
C SER A 319 -24.35 -4.42 -23.24
N ILE A 320 -24.81 -4.52 -22.00
CA ILE A 320 -26.04 -3.89 -21.52
C ILE A 320 -25.78 -2.97 -20.33
N THR A 321 -26.55 -1.89 -20.26
CA THR A 321 -26.65 -1.04 -19.06
C THR A 321 -28.03 -1.18 -18.46
N VAL A 322 -28.11 -1.66 -17.22
CA VAL A 322 -29.35 -1.92 -16.50
C VAL A 322 -29.54 -0.88 -15.40
N GLN A 323 -30.76 -0.35 -15.26
CA GLN A 323 -31.17 0.54 -14.18
C GLN A 323 -32.57 0.12 -13.71
N HIS A 324 -32.73 -0.18 -12.42
CA HIS A 324 -34.01 -0.65 -11.83
C HIS A 324 -34.66 -1.82 -12.62
N ASP A 325 -33.87 -2.85 -12.93
CA ASP A 325 -34.27 -4.02 -13.72
C ASP A 325 -34.71 -3.74 -15.18
N GLU A 326 -34.41 -2.55 -15.70
CA GLU A 326 -34.63 -2.17 -17.09
C GLU A 326 -33.30 -1.98 -17.83
N ILE A 327 -33.15 -2.59 -19.00
CA ILE A 327 -32.08 -2.33 -19.95
C ILE A 327 -32.29 -0.94 -20.56
N THR A 328 -31.43 -0.01 -20.16
CA THR A 328 -31.40 1.36 -20.66
C THR A 328 -30.59 1.50 -21.93
N GLN A 329 -29.55 0.67 -22.11
CA GLN A 329 -28.69 0.63 -23.29
C GLN A 329 -28.30 -0.81 -23.61
N ILE A 330 -28.20 -1.14 -24.89
CA ILE A 330 -27.76 -2.45 -25.39
C ILE A 330 -26.88 -2.25 -26.64
N SER A 331 -25.76 -2.95 -26.72
CA SER A 331 -24.84 -2.94 -27.87
C SER A 331 -24.15 -4.30 -28.03
N LEU A 332 -23.51 -4.51 -29.19
CA LEU A 332 -22.57 -5.62 -29.38
C LEU A 332 -21.26 -5.35 -28.60
#